data_AF-A0A928TRM6-F1
#
_entry.id   AF-A0A928TRM6-F1
#
_cell.length_a   1.000
_cell.length_b   1.000
_cell.length_c   1.000
_cell.angle_alpha   90.00
_cell.angle_beta   90.00
_cell.angle_gamma   90.00
#
_symmetry.space_group_name_H-M   'P 1'
#
loop_
_entity.id
_entity.type
_entity.pdbx_description
1 polymer ?
#
loop_
_entity_poly.entity_id
_entity_poly.type
_entity_poly.pdbx_seq_one_letter_code
_entity_poly.pdbx_strand_id
1 'polypeptide(L)'
;MSRQRFSAARFGSPASSIFNLLTMSTTVSYALDVFGGQRRAVESLGAQRDFQRYTVLAAYLTLTGNVVNTVVARAGYAAQIAATRQLIEIQQEQIAITATQVQAGIAAYASIVDLKAKLAALQATLAPLEQKHSQAEHLLSTLTGHAPGERTLAPVDLDEITLPADLPLSLPSKLVRQRPIYWRPKLLCMKTAPISASPRRSYYPALP
;
A
#
# COMPACT_ATOMS: atom_id res chain seq x y z
N MET A 1 -43.68 -36.24 12.17
CA MET A 1 -44.73 -37.27 12.29
C MET A 1 -44.54 -38.27 11.17
N SER A 2 -44.29 -39.54 11.50
CA SER A 2 -44.17 -40.62 10.53
C SER A 2 -45.22 -41.67 10.87
N ARG A 3 -46.12 -42.00 9.94
CA ARG A 3 -47.14 -43.03 10.11
C ARG A 3 -46.61 -44.31 9.50
N GLN A 4 -46.26 -45.29 10.34
CA GLN A 4 -45.76 -46.58 9.87
C GLN A 4 -46.84 -47.65 10.05
N ARG A 5 -46.97 -48.52 9.04
CA ARG A 5 -47.86 -49.69 9.07
C ARG A 5 -46.99 -50.91 9.23
N PHE A 6 -47.24 -51.74 10.23
CA PHE A 6 -46.63 -53.06 10.34
C PHE A 6 -47.63 -54.11 9.86
N SER A 7 -47.19 -55.03 8.99
CA SER A 7 -48.02 -56.15 8.55
C SER A 7 -47.80 -57.34 9.47
N ALA A 8 -48.84 -57.73 10.22
CA ALA A 8 -48.80 -58.82 11.20
C ALA A 8 -48.86 -60.23 10.56
N ALA A 9 -48.75 -60.34 9.23
CA ALA A 9 -48.83 -61.61 8.51
C ALA A 9 -47.78 -62.66 8.96
N ARG A 10 -46.66 -62.24 9.56
CA ARG A 10 -45.65 -63.15 10.13
C ARG A 10 -46.04 -63.76 11.49
N PHE A 11 -47.12 -63.33 12.12
CA PHE A 11 -47.59 -63.81 13.43
C PHE A 11 -49.01 -64.41 13.42
N GLY A 12 -49.56 -64.72 12.23
CA GLY A 12 -50.80 -65.48 12.11
C GLY A 12 -52.09 -64.76 12.53
N SER A 13 -52.10 -63.42 12.59
CA SER A 13 -53.30 -62.61 12.87
C SER A 13 -53.61 -61.67 11.70
N PRO A 14 -54.85 -61.60 11.19
CA PRO A 14 -55.19 -60.85 9.98
C PRO A 14 -55.32 -59.33 10.19
N ALA A 15 -55.19 -58.84 11.41
CA ALA A 15 -55.35 -57.41 11.71
C ALA A 15 -54.03 -56.63 11.57
N SER A 16 -53.89 -55.84 10.51
CA SER A 16 -52.82 -54.84 10.40
C SER A 16 -53.13 -53.67 11.34
N SER A 17 -52.34 -53.47 12.38
CA SER A 17 -52.47 -52.33 13.29
C SER A 17 -51.71 -51.12 12.74
N ILE A 18 -52.38 -49.97 12.64
CA ILE A 18 -51.76 -48.70 12.23
C ILE A 18 -51.54 -47.86 13.49
N PHE A 19 -50.29 -47.57 13.81
CA PHE A 19 -49.93 -46.73 14.94
C PHE A 19 -49.19 -45.46 14.46
N ASN A 20 -49.35 -44.37 15.20
CA ASN A 20 -48.67 -43.11 14.94
C ASN A 20 -47.45 -43.02 15.87
N LEU A 21 -46.26 -42.85 15.30
CA LEU A 21 -45.03 -42.66 16.07
C LEU A 21 -44.70 -41.16 16.11
N LEU A 22 -44.80 -40.57 17.31
CA LEU A 22 -44.49 -39.17 17.56
C LEU A 22 -43.13 -39.07 18.23
N THR A 23 -42.06 -38.89 17.44
CA THR A 23 -40.70 -38.72 17.97
C THR A 23 -40.41 -37.23 18.13
N MET A 24 -40.35 -36.74 19.38
CA MET A 24 -39.73 -35.45 19.72
C MET A 24 -38.25 -35.72 20.01
N SER A 25 -37.39 -35.46 19.03
CA SER A 25 -35.94 -35.54 19.22
C SER A 25 -35.38 -34.14 19.47
N THR A 26 -34.72 -33.96 20.61
CA THR A 26 -33.86 -32.79 20.86
C THR A 26 -32.42 -33.24 20.67
N THR A 27 -31.73 -32.72 19.65
CA THR A 27 -30.33 -33.06 19.41
C THR A 27 -29.45 -32.12 20.23
N VAL A 28 -28.75 -32.65 21.21
CA VAL A 28 -27.69 -31.95 21.93
C VAL A 28 -26.37 -32.56 21.46
N SER A 29 -25.53 -31.78 20.78
CA SER A 29 -24.19 -32.19 20.40
C SER A 29 -23.16 -31.36 21.17
N TYR A 30 -22.17 -32.04 21.75
CA TYR A 30 -21.08 -31.41 22.48
C TYR A 30 -19.75 -31.97 21.94
N ALA A 31 -19.06 -31.18 21.12
CA ALA A 31 -17.78 -31.58 20.55
C ALA A 31 -16.66 -31.40 21.58
N LEU A 32 -16.17 -32.50 22.15
CA LEU A 32 -15.00 -32.50 23.03
C LEU A 32 -13.73 -32.19 22.24
N ASP A 33 -13.11 -31.04 22.49
CA ASP A 33 -11.87 -30.60 21.81
C ASP A 33 -10.60 -31.23 22.42
N VAL A 34 -10.50 -32.56 22.37
CA VAL A 34 -9.40 -33.35 22.97
C VAL A 34 -8.03 -33.02 22.36
N PHE A 35 -8.01 -32.63 21.08
CA PHE A 35 -6.79 -32.31 20.34
C PHE A 35 -6.52 -30.80 20.18
N GLY A 36 -7.35 -29.95 20.80
CA GLY A 36 -7.18 -28.50 20.76
C GLY A 36 -7.41 -27.84 19.40
N GLY A 37 -8.16 -28.47 18.51
CA GLY A 37 -8.47 -27.99 17.16
C GLY A 37 -9.28 -26.69 17.16
N GLN A 38 -10.30 -26.57 18.02
CA GLN A 38 -11.05 -25.32 18.15
C GLN A 38 -10.19 -24.23 18.79
N ARG A 39 -9.40 -24.57 19.81
CA ARG A 39 -8.43 -23.63 20.41
C ARG A 39 -7.45 -23.07 19.37
N ARG A 40 -6.83 -23.94 18.56
CA ARG A 40 -5.90 -23.53 17.48
C ARG A 40 -6.60 -22.71 16.39
N ALA A 41 -7.86 -23.03 16.07
CA ALA A 41 -8.65 -22.25 15.13
C ALA A 41 -8.85 -20.81 15.64
N VAL A 42 -9.25 -20.62 16.91
CA VAL A 42 -9.39 -19.29 17.53
C VAL A 42 -8.05 -18.55 17.60
N GLU A 43 -6.97 -19.23 17.99
CA GLU A 43 -5.61 -18.65 17.99
C GLU A 43 -5.21 -18.17 16.58
N SER A 44 -5.53 -18.94 15.53
CA SER A 44 -5.26 -18.56 14.14
C SER A 44 -6.08 -17.36 13.65
N LEU A 45 -7.35 -17.26 14.05
CA LEU A 45 -8.21 -16.11 13.75
C LEU A 45 -7.72 -14.85 14.46
N GLY A 46 -7.26 -14.99 15.70
CA GLY A 46 -6.58 -13.92 16.44
C GLY A 46 -5.34 -13.41 15.71
N ALA A 47 -4.46 -14.31 15.25
CA ALA A 47 -3.28 -13.94 14.46
C ALA A 47 -3.68 -13.29 13.12
N GLN A 48 -4.73 -13.75 12.46
CA GLN A 48 -5.21 -13.16 11.20
C GLN A 48 -5.73 -11.73 11.41
N ARG A 49 -6.45 -11.48 12.51
CA ARG A 49 -6.89 -10.15 12.91
C ARG A 49 -5.70 -9.21 13.13
N ASP A 50 -4.70 -9.65 13.88
CA ASP A 50 -3.50 -8.85 14.15
C ASP A 50 -2.73 -8.54 12.86
N PHE A 51 -2.63 -9.51 11.95
CA PHE A 51 -2.03 -9.30 10.63
C PHE A 51 -2.74 -8.24 9.80
N GLN A 52 -4.07 -8.26 9.76
CA GLN A 52 -4.85 -7.23 9.08
C GLN A 52 -4.62 -5.86 9.71
N ARG A 53 -4.63 -5.78 11.05
CA ARG A 53 -4.35 -4.53 11.79
C ARG A 53 -2.99 -3.93 11.43
N TYR A 54 -1.92 -4.73 11.45
CA TYR A 54 -0.58 -4.25 11.10
C TYR A 54 -0.45 -3.90 9.62
N THR A 55 -1.19 -4.58 8.74
CA THR A 55 -1.20 -4.28 7.31
C THR A 55 -1.75 -2.88 7.04
N VAL A 56 -2.82 -2.47 7.73
CA VAL A 56 -3.38 -1.11 7.62
C VAL A 56 -2.37 -0.06 8.12
N LEU A 57 -1.74 -0.31 9.28
CA LEU A 57 -0.71 0.60 9.80
C LEU A 57 0.48 0.73 8.84
N ALA A 58 0.87 -0.36 8.18
CA ALA A 58 1.93 -0.34 7.17
C ALA A 58 1.53 0.51 5.96
N ALA A 59 0.32 0.31 5.47
CA ALA A 59 -0.20 1.06 4.34
C ALA A 59 -0.26 2.55 4.65
N TYR A 60 -0.70 2.94 5.85
CA TYR A 60 -0.74 4.33 6.29
C TYR A 60 0.66 4.96 6.39
N LEU A 61 1.63 4.25 6.96
CA LEU A 61 3.01 4.73 7.04
C LEU A 61 3.64 4.89 5.65
N THR A 62 3.43 3.91 4.75
CA THR A 62 3.91 4.00 3.37
C THR A 62 3.23 5.14 2.62
N LEU A 63 1.92 5.32 2.80
CA LEU A 63 1.16 6.40 2.17
C LEU A 63 1.70 7.77 2.60
N THR A 64 1.81 8.01 3.91
CA THR A 64 2.35 9.27 4.45
C THR A 64 3.79 9.53 3.99
N GLY A 65 4.66 8.51 3.98
CA GLY A 65 6.01 8.63 3.43
C GLY A 65 6.03 8.99 1.94
N ASN A 66 5.16 8.36 1.14
CA ASN A 66 5.04 8.66 -0.28
C ASN A 66 4.51 10.08 -0.52
N VAL A 67 3.54 10.57 0.26
CA VAL A 67 3.07 11.96 0.17
C VAL A 67 4.21 12.93 0.45
N VAL A 68 4.95 12.75 1.56
CA VAL A 68 6.05 13.65 1.90
C VAL A 68 7.14 13.65 0.82
N ASN A 69 7.56 12.47 0.36
CA ASN A 69 8.57 12.36 -0.70
C ASN A 69 8.14 13.05 -1.99
N THR A 70 6.86 12.95 -2.35
CA THR A 70 6.34 13.54 -3.58
C THR A 70 6.18 15.06 -3.48
N VAL A 71 5.81 15.60 -2.31
CA VAL A 71 5.85 17.05 -2.05
C VAL A 71 7.27 17.59 -2.18
N VAL A 72 8.25 16.95 -1.55
CA VAL A 72 9.67 17.37 -1.63
C VAL A 72 10.19 17.30 -3.06
N ALA A 73 9.88 16.23 -3.79
CA ALA A 73 10.29 16.10 -5.19
C ALA A 73 9.68 17.20 -6.07
N ARG A 74 8.38 17.49 -5.91
CA ARG A 74 7.70 18.59 -6.62
C ARG A 74 8.38 19.93 -6.35
N ALA A 75 8.62 20.27 -5.08
CA ALA A 75 9.29 21.51 -4.67
C ALA A 75 10.71 21.60 -5.28
N GLY A 76 11.45 20.49 -5.28
CA GLY A 76 12.77 20.40 -5.91
C GLY A 76 12.73 20.65 -7.42
N TYR A 77 11.74 20.09 -8.14
CA TYR A 77 11.58 20.36 -9.57
C TYR A 77 11.19 21.82 -9.84
N ALA A 78 10.31 22.41 -9.03
CA ALA A 78 9.94 23.82 -9.15
C ALA A 78 11.16 24.73 -8.97
N ALA A 79 11.99 24.47 -7.94
CA ALA A 79 13.23 25.20 -7.71
C ALA A 79 14.23 25.05 -8.86
N GLN A 80 14.38 23.83 -9.41
CA GLN A 80 15.22 23.59 -10.59
C GLN A 80 14.74 24.37 -11.80
N ILE A 81 13.43 24.38 -12.08
CA ILE A 81 12.85 25.16 -13.19
C ILE A 81 13.14 26.65 -13.00
N ALA A 82 12.94 27.18 -11.80
CA ALA A 82 13.22 28.59 -11.49
C ALA A 82 14.69 28.94 -11.73
N ALA A 83 15.62 28.11 -11.22
CA ALA A 83 17.06 28.30 -11.41
C ALA A 83 17.46 28.20 -12.91
N THR A 84 16.89 27.25 -13.65
CA THR A 84 17.16 27.12 -15.10
C THR A 84 16.66 28.34 -15.87
N ARG A 85 15.49 28.90 -15.51
CA ARG A 85 14.97 30.13 -16.13
C ARG A 85 15.88 31.33 -15.86
N GLN A 86 16.34 31.50 -14.62
CA GLN A 86 17.32 32.54 -14.28
C GLN A 86 18.62 32.38 -15.08
N LEU A 87 19.11 31.15 -15.25
CA LEU A 87 20.31 30.90 -16.05
C LEU A 87 20.11 31.25 -17.54
N ILE A 88 18.91 31.02 -18.08
CA ILE A 88 18.55 31.42 -19.45
C ILE A 88 18.56 32.95 -19.58
N GLU A 89 18.01 33.68 -18.61
CA GLU A 89 18.02 35.15 -18.60
C GLU A 89 19.47 35.69 -18.59
N ILE A 90 20.31 35.18 -17.70
CA ILE A 90 21.74 35.54 -17.63
C ILE A 90 22.44 35.24 -18.96
N GLN A 91 22.14 34.09 -19.58
CA GLN A 91 22.75 33.72 -20.86
C GLN A 91 22.30 34.64 -22.00
N GLN A 92 21.05 35.12 -21.98
CA GLN A 92 20.53 36.10 -22.94
C GLN A 92 21.21 37.46 -22.78
N GLU A 93 21.40 37.93 -21.55
CA GLU A 93 22.16 39.16 -21.28
C GLU A 93 23.60 39.05 -21.79
N GLN A 94 24.25 37.89 -21.58
CA GLN A 94 25.60 37.66 -22.08
C GLN A 94 25.65 37.71 -23.61
N ILE A 95 24.67 37.15 -24.31
CA ILE A 95 24.56 37.26 -25.78
C ILE A 95 24.40 38.73 -26.19
N ALA A 96 23.59 39.51 -25.48
CA ALA A 96 23.40 40.93 -25.79
C ALA A 96 24.70 41.73 -25.62
N ILE A 97 25.45 41.49 -24.54
CA ILE A 97 26.75 42.12 -24.30
C ILE A 97 27.77 41.69 -25.36
N THR A 98 27.83 40.42 -25.73
CA THR A 98 28.75 39.98 -26.79
C THR A 98 28.34 40.54 -28.15
N ALA A 99 27.04 40.71 -28.42
CA ALA A 99 26.57 41.33 -29.65
C ALA A 99 27.04 42.77 -29.80
N THR A 100 27.04 43.56 -28.72
CA THR A 100 27.57 44.94 -28.76
C THR A 100 29.09 44.95 -28.97
N GLN A 101 29.83 44.02 -28.36
CA GLN A 101 31.27 43.88 -28.57
C GLN A 101 31.63 43.50 -30.01
N VAL A 102 30.83 42.62 -30.64
CA VAL A 102 31.01 42.25 -32.06
C VAL A 102 30.73 43.46 -32.96
N GLN A 103 29.67 44.23 -32.68
CA GLN A 103 29.38 45.46 -33.43
C GLN A 103 30.49 46.51 -33.29
N ALA A 104 31.17 46.56 -32.13
CA ALA A 104 32.32 47.41 -31.89
C ALA A 104 33.64 46.86 -32.45
N GLY A 105 33.64 45.66 -33.07
CA GLY A 105 34.84 45.01 -33.63
C GLY A 105 35.79 44.42 -32.58
N ILE A 106 35.36 44.28 -31.33
CA ILE A 106 36.17 43.79 -30.20
C ILE A 106 36.12 42.26 -30.10
N ALA A 107 35.03 41.64 -30.54
CA ALA A 107 34.79 40.20 -30.45
C ALA A 107 34.45 39.58 -31.81
N ALA A 108 34.64 38.26 -31.93
CA ALA A 108 34.31 37.51 -33.14
C ALA A 108 32.83 37.11 -33.18
N TYR A 109 32.22 37.12 -34.38
CA TYR A 109 30.83 36.65 -34.56
C TYR A 109 30.61 35.19 -34.12
N ALA A 110 31.65 34.35 -34.25
CA ALA A 110 31.63 32.96 -33.78
C ALA A 110 31.26 32.83 -32.29
N SER A 111 31.64 33.81 -31.46
CA SER A 111 31.31 33.83 -30.03
C SER A 111 29.79 33.93 -29.79
N ILE A 112 29.06 34.70 -30.60
CA ILE A 112 27.59 34.78 -30.52
C ILE A 112 26.95 33.44 -30.86
N VAL A 113 27.48 32.75 -31.89
CA VAL A 113 26.96 31.44 -32.31
C VAL A 113 27.14 30.40 -31.21
N ASP A 114 28.31 30.36 -30.57
CA ASP A 114 28.58 29.46 -29.44
C ASP A 114 27.64 29.74 -28.25
N LEU A 115 27.45 31.02 -27.88
CA LEU A 115 26.54 31.39 -26.79
C LEU A 115 25.07 31.05 -27.12
N LYS A 116 24.63 31.24 -28.37
CA LYS A 116 23.28 30.84 -28.81
C LYS A 116 23.10 29.32 -28.77
N ALA A 117 24.13 28.55 -29.14
CA ALA A 117 24.09 27.09 -29.04
C ALA A 117 23.95 26.64 -27.57
N LYS A 118 24.69 27.27 -26.65
CA LYS A 118 24.57 27.04 -25.19
C LYS A 118 23.18 27.40 -24.65
N LEU A 119 22.63 28.54 -25.07
CA LEU A 119 21.27 28.94 -24.71
C LEU A 119 20.24 27.91 -25.17
N ALA A 120 20.34 27.43 -26.42
CA ALA A 120 19.43 26.41 -26.94
C ALA A 120 19.54 25.10 -26.15
N ALA A 121 20.75 24.69 -25.78
CA ALA A 121 20.98 23.53 -24.93
C ALA A 121 20.33 23.69 -23.54
N LEU A 122 20.45 24.86 -22.92
CA LEU A 122 19.80 25.16 -21.64
C LEU A 122 18.27 25.15 -21.76
N GLN A 123 17.71 25.76 -22.79
CA GLN A 123 16.26 25.75 -23.04
C GLN A 123 15.71 24.34 -23.22
N ALA A 124 16.48 23.44 -23.87
CA ALA A 124 16.11 22.05 -24.03
C ALA A 124 15.99 21.29 -22.68
N THR A 125 16.62 21.78 -21.62
CA THR A 125 16.51 21.16 -20.27
C THR A 125 15.22 21.51 -19.54
N LEU A 126 14.46 22.53 -19.97
CA LEU A 126 13.22 22.94 -19.30
C LEU A 126 12.09 21.92 -19.48
N ALA A 127 11.84 21.46 -20.70
CA ALA A 127 10.75 20.52 -21.01
C ALA A 127 10.77 19.24 -20.14
N PRO A 128 11.90 18.53 -19.97
CA PRO A 128 11.92 17.36 -19.09
C PRO A 128 11.73 17.70 -17.61
N LEU A 129 12.13 18.89 -17.15
CA LEU A 129 11.87 19.34 -15.77
C LEU A 129 10.39 19.63 -15.55
N GLU A 130 9.75 20.33 -16.48
CA GLU A 130 8.30 20.61 -16.44
C GLU A 130 7.47 19.31 -16.48
N GLN A 131 7.90 18.33 -17.27
CA GLN A 131 7.29 16.99 -17.28
C GLN A 131 7.40 16.31 -15.91
N LYS A 132 8.58 16.32 -15.28
CA LYS A 132 8.78 15.74 -13.93
C LYS A 132 7.92 16.46 -12.88
N HIS A 133 7.82 17.78 -12.96
CA HIS A 133 6.97 18.57 -12.09
C HIS A 133 5.48 18.18 -12.24
N SER A 134 4.98 18.06 -13.48
CA SER A 134 3.60 17.61 -13.74
C SER A 134 3.35 16.17 -13.27
N GLN A 135 4.31 15.26 -13.45
CA GLN A 135 4.21 13.89 -12.93
C GLN A 135 4.10 13.86 -11.40
N ALA A 136 4.87 14.71 -10.71
CA ALA A 136 4.80 14.82 -9.24
C ALA A 136 3.43 15.33 -8.78
N GLU A 137 2.85 16.31 -9.48
CA GLU A 137 1.49 16.82 -9.21
C GLU A 137 0.41 15.76 -9.38
N HIS A 138 0.48 14.97 -10.46
CA HIS A 138 -0.46 13.89 -10.70
C HIS A 138 -0.35 12.79 -9.65
N LEU A 139 0.87 12.45 -9.23
CA LEU A 139 1.11 11.47 -8.18
C LEU A 139 0.57 11.95 -6.83
N LEU A 140 0.78 13.22 -6.48
CA LEU A 140 0.22 13.84 -5.28
C LEU A 140 -1.32 13.83 -5.28
N SER A 141 -1.94 14.16 -6.41
CA SER A 141 -3.40 14.08 -6.56
C SER A 141 -3.89 12.66 -6.26
N THR A 142 -3.22 11.66 -6.83
CA THR A 142 -3.56 10.24 -6.66
C THR A 142 -3.40 9.78 -5.21
N LEU A 143 -2.30 10.17 -4.55
CA LEU A 143 -2.04 9.80 -3.14
C LEU A 143 -3.01 10.48 -2.16
N THR A 144 -3.59 11.62 -2.54
CA THR A 144 -4.60 12.32 -1.74
C THR A 144 -6.03 11.91 -2.08
N GLY A 145 -6.23 10.95 -2.99
CA GLY A 145 -7.53 10.40 -3.35
C GLY A 145 -8.29 11.17 -4.42
N HIS A 146 -7.62 12.05 -5.17
CA HIS A 146 -8.20 12.80 -6.31
C HIS A 146 -7.71 12.21 -7.64
N ALA A 147 -8.44 12.44 -8.73
CA ALA A 147 -7.99 12.07 -10.06
C ALA A 147 -6.77 12.93 -10.49
N PRO A 148 -5.87 12.41 -11.35
CA PRO A 148 -4.74 13.19 -11.86
C PRO A 148 -5.21 14.48 -12.53
N GLY A 149 -4.72 15.64 -12.04
CA GLY A 149 -5.06 16.95 -12.60
C GLY A 149 -6.41 17.54 -12.12
N GLU A 150 -7.16 16.83 -11.27
CA GLU A 150 -8.41 17.34 -10.69
C GLU A 150 -8.17 18.46 -9.68
N ARG A 151 -7.05 18.39 -8.95
CA ARG A 151 -6.71 19.34 -7.88
C ARG A 151 -5.25 19.73 -7.96
N THR A 152 -4.99 21.02 -8.19
CA THR A 152 -3.68 21.61 -7.96
C THR A 152 -3.53 21.88 -6.47
N LEU A 153 -2.56 21.22 -5.83
CA LEU A 153 -2.25 21.49 -4.43
C LEU A 153 -1.46 22.80 -4.34
N ALA A 154 -1.60 23.52 -3.23
CA ALA A 154 -0.85 24.76 -3.01
C ALA A 154 0.65 24.50 -3.22
N PRO A 155 1.39 25.38 -3.93
CA PRO A 155 2.83 25.25 -4.06
C PRO A 155 3.46 25.28 -2.66
N VAL A 156 4.45 24.42 -2.46
CA VAL A 156 5.31 24.43 -1.26
C VAL A 156 6.70 24.72 -1.77
N ASP A 157 7.29 25.80 -1.29
CA ASP A 157 8.65 26.15 -1.68
C ASP A 157 9.63 25.24 -0.95
N LEU A 158 10.71 24.86 -1.64
CA LEU A 158 11.71 23.96 -1.06
C LEU A 158 12.36 24.57 0.19
N ASP A 159 12.51 25.90 0.21
CA ASP A 159 13.12 26.66 1.29
C ASP A 159 12.26 26.68 2.57
N GLU A 160 10.97 26.37 2.47
CA GLU A 160 10.06 26.24 3.62
C GLU A 160 10.15 24.86 4.28
N ILE A 161 10.79 23.88 3.64
CA ILE A 161 10.90 22.51 4.14
C ILE A 161 12.09 22.41 5.10
N THR A 162 11.83 22.61 6.40
CA THR A 162 12.84 22.41 7.45
C THR A 162 12.89 20.97 7.92
N LEU A 163 14.06 20.33 7.84
CA LEU A 163 14.28 19.05 8.52
C LEU A 163 14.38 19.27 10.04
N PRO A 164 13.82 18.37 10.87
CA PRO A 164 14.04 18.40 12.31
C PRO A 164 15.53 18.27 12.62
N ALA A 165 16.07 19.18 13.44
CA ALA A 165 17.48 19.19 13.82
C ALA A 165 17.90 17.92 14.59
N ASP A 166 16.98 17.35 15.37
CA ASP A 166 17.21 16.13 16.15
C ASP A 166 16.61 14.92 15.43
N LEU A 167 17.37 14.34 14.50
CA LEU A 167 17.13 12.99 14.01
C LEU A 167 17.77 11.98 14.97
N PRO A 168 16.99 11.11 15.65
CA PRO A 168 17.58 10.08 16.48
C PRO A 168 18.34 9.06 15.59
N LEU A 169 19.68 9.15 15.61
CA LEU A 169 20.61 8.27 14.87
C LEU A 169 20.58 6.82 15.36
N SER A 170 19.96 6.56 16.51
CA SER A 170 19.59 5.21 16.94
C SER A 170 18.06 5.12 16.98
N LEU A 171 17.48 4.28 16.13
CA LEU A 171 16.09 3.86 16.33
C LEU A 171 16.09 2.90 17.53
N PRO A 172 15.43 3.24 18.66
CA PRO A 172 15.20 2.28 19.74
C PRO A 172 14.65 0.98 19.15
N SER A 173 15.09 -0.17 19.65
CA SER A 173 14.57 -1.49 19.23
C SER A 173 13.04 -1.63 19.36
N LYS A 174 12.40 -0.72 20.10
CA LYS A 174 10.93 -0.54 20.17
C LYS A 174 10.32 -0.06 18.85
N LEU A 175 10.99 0.79 18.06
CA LEU A 175 10.54 1.25 16.74
C LEU A 175 10.61 0.14 15.68
N VAL A 176 11.56 -0.79 15.79
CA VAL A 176 11.59 -2.01 14.95
C VAL A 176 10.37 -2.91 15.21
N ARG A 177 9.88 -2.97 16.46
CA ARG A 177 8.62 -3.67 16.79
C ARG A 177 7.36 -2.92 16.31
N GLN A 178 7.46 -1.62 16.05
CA GLN A 178 6.38 -0.84 15.44
C GLN A 178 6.35 -0.99 13.91
N ARG A 179 7.44 -1.47 13.28
CA ARG A 179 7.45 -1.76 11.85
C ARG A 179 6.59 -2.99 11.56
N PRO A 180 5.54 -2.86 10.74
CA PRO A 180 4.65 -3.97 10.41
C PRO A 180 5.36 -5.18 9.77
N ILE A 181 6.51 -4.95 9.11
CA ILE A 181 7.37 -5.99 8.54
C ILE A 181 7.89 -6.98 9.59
N TYR A 182 8.12 -6.56 10.83
CA TYR A 182 8.63 -7.44 11.89
C TYR A 182 7.63 -8.54 12.26
N TRP A 183 6.33 -8.24 12.24
CA TRP A 183 5.28 -9.20 12.61
C TRP A 183 4.91 -10.15 11.48
N ARG A 184 5.16 -9.77 10.21
CA ARG A 184 4.74 -10.54 9.03
C ARG A 184 5.17 -12.01 9.05
N PRO A 185 6.44 -12.37 9.34
CA PRO A 185 6.86 -13.78 9.36
C PRO A 185 6.20 -14.59 10.49
N LYS A 186 6.10 -13.99 11.68
CA LYS A 186 5.50 -14.64 12.86
C LYS A 186 4.02 -14.93 12.66
N LEU A 187 3.30 -13.98 12.06
CA LEU A 187 1.88 -14.10 11.74
C LEU A 187 1.62 -15.10 10.60
N LEU A 188 2.52 -15.20 9.62
CA LEU A 188 2.42 -16.20 8.55
C LEU A 188 2.53 -17.63 9.10
N CYS A 189 3.46 -17.87 10.03
CA CYS A 189 3.61 -19.16 10.71
C CYS A 189 2.37 -19.55 11.54
N MET A 190 1.74 -18.58 12.20
CA MET A 190 0.49 -18.81 12.96
C MET A 190 -0.72 -19.05 12.05
N LYS A 191 -0.78 -18.41 10.87
CA LYS A 191 -1.85 -18.60 9.89
C LYS A 191 -1.77 -19.98 9.19
N THR A 192 -0.56 -20.52 9.02
CA THR A 192 -0.36 -21.87 8.45
C THR A 192 -0.46 -23.00 9.49
N ALA A 193 -0.38 -22.68 10.78
CA ALA A 193 -0.52 -23.65 11.87
C ALA A 193 -1.78 -24.56 11.78
N PRO A 194 -3.01 -24.05 11.54
CA PRO A 194 -4.20 -24.91 11.42
C PRO A 194 -4.14 -25.85 10.19
N ILE A 195 -3.46 -25.44 9.11
CA ILE A 195 -3.30 -26.25 7.89
C ILE A 195 -2.38 -27.44 8.18
N SER A 196 -1.27 -27.21 8.91
CA SER A 196 -0.33 -28.26 9.32
C SER A 196 -0.84 -29.20 10.42
N ALA A 197 -1.88 -28.80 11.17
CA ALA A 197 -2.56 -29.64 12.14
C ALA A 197 -3.62 -30.57 11.51
N SER A 198 -4.02 -30.28 10.26
CA SER A 198 -5.07 -31.03 9.56
C SER A 198 -4.74 -32.49 9.16
N PRO A 199 -3.47 -32.97 9.06
CA PRO A 199 -3.24 -34.38 8.77
C PRO A 199 -3.71 -35.29 9.91
N ARG A 200 -3.55 -34.89 11.19
CA ARG A 200 -3.88 -35.76 12.34
C ARG A 200 -5.38 -35.90 12.59
N ARG A 201 -6.18 -34.89 12.24
CA ARG A 201 -7.66 -34.96 12.36
C ARG A 201 -8.26 -35.96 11.39
N SER A 202 -7.61 -36.21 10.26
CA SER A 202 -8.10 -37.14 9.24
C SER A 202 -7.97 -38.62 9.65
N TYR A 203 -7.24 -38.94 10.72
CA TYR A 203 -7.00 -40.31 11.19
C TYR A 203 -7.85 -40.75 12.39
N TYR A 204 -8.63 -39.85 13.02
CA TYR A 204 -9.45 -40.20 14.19
C TYR A 204 -10.91 -39.74 14.03
N PRO A 205 -11.89 -40.63 14.27
CA PRO A 205 -13.30 -40.24 14.25
C PRO A 205 -13.61 -39.26 15.38
N ALA A 206 -14.45 -38.26 15.10
CA ALA A 206 -15.03 -37.43 16.15
C ALA A 206 -15.91 -38.32 17.04
N LEU A 207 -15.74 -38.21 18.36
CA LEU A 207 -16.61 -38.89 19.31
C LEU A 207 -18.02 -38.26 19.23
N PRO A 208 -19.09 -39.09 19.26
CA PRO A 208 -20.48 -38.63 19.17
C PRO A 208 -20.90 -37.76 20.36
#